data_AF-A0A938SC37-F1
#
_entry.id   AF-A0A938SC37-F1
#
_cell.length_a   1.000
_cell.length_b   1.000
_cell.length_c   1.000
_cell.angle_alpha   90.00
_cell.angle_beta   90.00
_cell.angle_gamma   90.00
#
_symmetry.space_group_name_H-M   'P 1'
#
loop_
_entity.id
_entity.type
_entity.pdbx_description
1 polymer ?
#
loop_
_entity_poly.entity_id
_entity_poly.type
_entity_poly.pdbx_seq_one_letter_code
_entity_poly.pdbx_strand_id
1 'polypeptide(L)'
;MFRHLTIAAFGVGLAVASGVEAATLAQDGKATAAVVLSAKATLPEQTAAKELADYLSKATGTQFSVCDESSATRADSTLYIGPTQFAAKLGLDAAKLGPEEWLMRTVGKDL
;
A
#
# COMPACT_ATOMS: atom_id res chain seq x y z
N MET A 1 9.24 -63.45 13.06
CA MET A 1 8.34 -62.76 14.01
C MET A 1 8.90 -61.34 14.23
N PHE A 2 8.19 -60.34 13.69
CA PHE A 2 8.20 -58.89 13.97
C PHE A 2 9.52 -58.09 14.18
N ARG A 3 10.04 -57.60 13.06
CA ARG A 3 10.41 -56.21 12.67
C ARG A 3 10.28 -55.09 13.74
N HIS A 4 11.38 -54.40 14.07
CA HIS A 4 11.37 -52.99 14.51
C HIS A 4 12.59 -52.23 13.96
N LEU A 5 12.39 -51.47 12.89
CA LEU A 5 13.34 -50.49 12.35
C LEU A 5 12.77 -49.10 12.69
N THR A 6 13.37 -48.41 13.65
CA THR A 6 12.94 -47.08 14.08
C THR A 6 13.47 -46.05 13.09
N ILE A 7 12.61 -45.59 12.17
CA ILE A 7 12.93 -44.47 11.29
C ILE A 7 12.61 -43.19 12.05
N ALA A 8 13.66 -42.45 12.45
CA ALA A 8 13.52 -41.09 12.95
C ALA A 8 13.16 -40.18 11.76
N ALA A 9 11.90 -39.77 11.68
CA ALA A 9 11.45 -38.77 10.71
C ALA A 9 11.94 -37.38 11.17
N PHE A 10 12.96 -36.85 10.51
CA PHE A 10 13.37 -35.46 10.65
C PHE A 10 12.34 -34.60 9.90
N GLY A 11 11.34 -34.09 10.63
CA GLY A 11 10.38 -33.15 10.09
C GLY A 11 11.07 -31.83 9.77
N VAL A 12 11.39 -31.59 8.50
CA VAL A 12 11.77 -30.27 8.02
C VAL A 12 10.52 -29.39 8.08
N GLY A 13 10.40 -28.61 9.15
CA GLY A 13 9.39 -27.56 9.24
C GLY A 13 9.71 -26.50 8.18
N LEU A 14 8.95 -26.50 7.08
CA LEU A 14 9.02 -25.44 6.08
C LEU A 14 8.44 -24.17 6.71
N ALA A 15 9.31 -23.29 7.21
CA ALA A 15 8.93 -21.96 7.61
C ALA A 15 8.49 -21.19 6.35
N VAL A 16 7.18 -21.11 6.12
CA VAL A 16 6.60 -20.16 5.19
C VAL A 16 6.81 -18.77 5.79
N ALA A 17 7.86 -18.09 5.37
CA ALA A 17 8.01 -16.66 5.62
C ALA A 17 6.83 -15.96 4.92
N SER A 18 5.83 -15.55 5.68
CA SER A 18 4.83 -14.61 5.20
C SER A 18 5.57 -13.32 4.85
N GLY A 19 5.77 -13.08 3.55
CA GLY A 19 6.41 -11.85 3.09
C GLY A 19 5.59 -10.66 3.56
N VAL A 20 6.17 -9.82 4.41
CA VAL A 20 5.73 -8.44 4.53
C VAL A 20 6.04 -7.79 3.18
N GLU A 21 5.03 -7.64 2.34
CA GLU A 21 5.14 -6.74 1.19
C GLU A 21 5.07 -5.32 1.72
N ALA A 22 6.17 -4.58 1.57
CA ALA A 22 6.19 -3.15 1.79
C ALA A 22 5.81 -2.43 0.50
N ALA A 23 5.11 -1.29 0.62
CA ALA A 23 4.85 -0.42 -0.53
C ALA A 23 6.17 0.20 -1.01
N THR A 24 6.72 -0.29 -2.12
CA THR A 24 7.92 0.29 -2.74
C THR A 24 7.51 1.55 -3.51
N LEU A 25 7.88 2.72 -2.99
CA LEU A 25 7.47 4.00 -3.58
C LEU A 25 8.38 4.45 -4.72
N ALA A 26 9.68 4.18 -4.60
CA ALA A 26 10.65 4.40 -5.66
C ALA A 26 11.76 3.34 -5.61
N GLN A 27 12.29 2.99 -6.77
CA GLN A 27 13.39 2.06 -6.93
C GLN A 27 14.23 2.46 -8.15
N ASP A 28 15.56 2.36 -8.04
CA ASP A 28 16.51 2.62 -9.13
C ASP A 28 16.29 3.98 -9.84
N GLY A 29 16.01 5.03 -9.06
CA GLY A 29 15.79 6.39 -9.56
C GLY A 29 14.44 6.60 -10.25
N LYS A 30 13.49 5.68 -10.09
CA LYS A 30 12.16 5.75 -10.70
C LYS A 30 11.06 5.66 -9.65
N ALA A 31 10.04 6.49 -9.77
CA ALA A 31 8.82 6.32 -9.01
C ALA A 31 8.13 5.03 -9.46
N THR A 32 7.82 4.17 -8.50
CA THR A 32 7.08 2.90 -8.71
C THR A 32 5.66 3.01 -8.14
N ALA A 33 5.39 4.05 -7.35
CA ALA A 33 4.06 4.38 -6.85
C ALA A 33 3.40 5.54 -7.61
N ALA A 34 2.07 5.48 -7.72
CA ALA A 34 1.23 6.62 -8.09
C ALA A 34 0.46 7.13 -6.86
N VAL A 35 0.23 8.43 -6.77
CA VAL A 35 -0.66 9.03 -5.76
C VAL A 35 -2.06 9.14 -6.36
N VAL A 36 -3.04 8.51 -5.72
CA VAL A 36 -4.41 8.43 -6.20
C VAL A 36 -5.36 9.10 -5.23
N LEU A 37 -6.17 10.03 -5.75
CA LEU A 37 -7.19 10.74 -5.02
C LEU A 37 -8.58 10.13 -5.23
N SER A 38 -9.42 10.24 -4.21
CA SER A 38 -10.86 10.02 -4.39
C SER A 38 -11.42 11.01 -5.42
N ALA A 39 -12.34 10.56 -6.27
CA ALA A 39 -13.01 11.43 -7.25
C ALA A 39 -13.80 12.59 -6.63
N LYS A 40 -14.02 12.56 -5.30
CA LYS A 40 -14.67 13.62 -4.53
C LYS A 40 -13.74 14.24 -3.48
N ALA A 41 -12.43 14.16 -3.69
CA ALA A 41 -11.45 14.72 -2.77
C ALA A 41 -11.72 16.21 -2.51
N THR A 42 -11.72 16.57 -1.23
CA THR A 42 -11.81 17.95 -0.74
C THR A 42 -10.55 18.73 -1.10
N LEU A 43 -10.61 20.06 -1.07
CA LEU A 43 -9.45 20.91 -1.35
C LEU A 43 -8.23 20.59 -0.43
N PRO A 44 -8.42 20.36 0.89
CA PRO A 44 -7.31 19.91 1.74
C PRO A 44 -6.69 18.59 1.30
N GLU A 45 -7.49 17.60 0.88
CA GLU A 45 -6.98 16.30 0.41
C GLU A 45 -6.24 16.43 -0.93
N GLN A 46 -6.72 17.28 -1.83
CA GLN A 46 -6.01 17.59 -3.10
C GLN A 46 -4.65 18.24 -2.82
N THR A 47 -4.61 19.22 -1.91
CA THR A 47 -3.35 19.84 -1.47
C THR A 47 -2.42 18.80 -0.84
N ALA A 48 -2.94 17.96 0.05
CA ALA A 48 -2.15 16.91 0.70
C ALA A 48 -1.55 15.92 -0.30
N ALA A 49 -2.30 15.47 -1.31
CA ALA A 49 -1.78 14.59 -2.35
C ALA A 49 -0.70 15.26 -3.21
N LYS A 50 -0.89 16.54 -3.56
CA LYS A 50 0.11 17.30 -4.31
C LYS A 50 1.39 17.49 -3.49
N GLU A 51 1.26 17.92 -2.25
CA GLU A 51 2.40 18.11 -1.35
C GLU A 51 3.13 16.79 -1.09
N LEU A 52 2.39 15.70 -0.89
CA LEU A 52 2.97 14.37 -0.75
C LEU A 52 3.81 14.00 -1.98
N ALA A 53 3.26 14.15 -3.18
CA ALA A 53 4.00 13.89 -4.42
C ALA A 53 5.25 14.79 -4.55
N ASP A 54 5.13 16.07 -4.22
CA ASP A 54 6.24 17.02 -4.26
C ASP A 54 7.36 16.64 -3.27
N TYR A 55 7.00 16.26 -2.04
CA TYR A 55 7.97 15.85 -1.02
C TYR A 55 8.61 14.49 -1.30
N LEU A 56 7.83 13.53 -1.82
CA LEU A 56 8.38 12.27 -2.30
C LEU A 56 9.37 12.51 -3.45
N SER A 57 9.05 13.43 -4.34
CA SER A 57 9.94 13.78 -5.46
C SER A 57 11.25 14.40 -4.97
N LYS A 58 11.19 15.29 -3.97
CA LYS A 58 12.38 15.87 -3.33
C LYS A 58 13.22 14.80 -2.62
N ALA A 59 12.58 13.84 -1.95
CA ALA A 59 13.26 12.82 -1.15
C ALA A 59 13.93 11.74 -2.02
N THR A 60 13.31 11.40 -3.15
CA THR A 60 13.74 10.26 -3.99
C THR A 60 14.43 10.69 -5.29
N GLY A 61 14.34 11.97 -5.65
CA GLY A 61 14.91 12.51 -6.89
C GLY A 61 14.13 12.14 -8.16
N THR A 62 12.91 11.62 -8.03
CA THR A 62 12.08 11.18 -9.16
C THR A 62 10.63 11.63 -8.99
N GLN A 63 9.94 11.96 -10.08
CA GLN A 63 8.62 12.58 -10.04
C GLN A 63 7.51 11.55 -9.78
N PHE A 64 6.61 11.89 -8.86
CA PHE A 64 5.38 11.12 -8.61
C PHE A 64 4.19 11.76 -9.32
N SER A 65 3.33 10.92 -9.91
CA SER A 65 2.07 11.36 -10.50
C SER A 65 0.97 11.44 -9.45
N VAL A 66 0.05 12.40 -9.63
CA VAL A 66 -1.20 12.51 -8.88
C VAL A 66 -2.35 12.38 -9.87
N CYS A 67 -3.30 11.49 -9.62
CA CYS A 67 -4.48 11.31 -10.48
C CYS A 67 -5.73 10.90 -9.69
N ASP A 68 -6.90 11.06 -10.30
CA ASP A 68 -8.16 10.59 -9.73
C ASP A 68 -8.27 9.07 -9.83
N GLU A 69 -8.92 8.43 -8.85
CA GLU A 69 -9.11 6.98 -8.80
C GLU A 69 -9.79 6.41 -10.04
N SER A 70 -10.70 7.16 -10.68
CA SER A 70 -11.33 6.76 -11.94
C SER A 70 -10.41 6.81 -13.16
N SER A 71 -9.31 7.55 -13.05
CA SER A 71 -8.31 7.75 -14.11
C SER A 71 -7.02 6.95 -13.88
N ALA A 72 -6.89 6.34 -12.70
CA ALA A 72 -5.69 5.64 -12.30
C ALA A 72 -5.42 4.42 -13.19
N THR A 73 -4.29 4.44 -13.89
CA THR A 73 -3.72 3.24 -14.50
C THR A 73 -3.00 2.43 -13.43
N ARG A 74 -2.89 1.11 -13.65
CA ARG A 74 -2.25 0.25 -12.67
C ARG A 74 -0.75 0.55 -12.58
N ALA A 75 -0.31 1.00 -11.41
CA ALA A 75 1.09 1.09 -11.01
C ALA A 75 1.51 -0.16 -10.23
N ASP A 76 2.81 -0.30 -9.93
CA ASP A 76 3.32 -1.40 -9.10
C ASP A 76 2.89 -1.27 -7.64
N SER A 77 2.68 -0.03 -7.19
CA SER A 77 2.06 0.33 -5.92
C SER A 77 1.26 1.62 -6.06
N THR A 78 0.31 1.84 -5.16
CA THR A 78 -0.56 3.01 -5.18
C THR A 78 -0.68 3.59 -3.78
N LEU A 79 -0.58 4.91 -3.66
CA LEU A 79 -0.85 5.68 -2.44
C LEU A 79 -2.25 6.31 -2.56
N TYR A 80 -3.23 5.77 -1.86
CA TYR A 80 -4.62 6.23 -1.88
C TYR A 80 -4.87 7.31 -0.81
N ILE A 81 -5.22 8.52 -1.22
CA ILE A 81 -5.39 9.67 -0.33
C ILE A 81 -6.88 10.06 -0.24
N GLY A 82 -7.37 10.15 1.00
CA GLY A 82 -8.76 10.50 1.31
C GLY A 82 -9.74 9.32 1.20
N PRO A 83 -11.07 9.57 1.20
CA PRO A 83 -12.11 8.53 1.14
C PRO A 83 -12.24 7.93 -0.26
N THR A 84 -11.27 7.11 -0.66
CA THR A 84 -11.26 6.39 -1.94
C THR A 84 -12.20 5.18 -1.93
N GLN A 85 -12.64 4.73 -3.11
CA GLN A 85 -13.43 3.51 -3.23
C GLN A 85 -12.60 2.27 -2.84
N PHE A 86 -11.29 2.28 -3.12
CA PHE A 86 -10.34 1.28 -2.65
C PHE A 86 -10.39 1.13 -1.13
N ALA A 87 -10.23 2.23 -0.39
CA ALA A 87 -10.27 2.23 1.07
C ALA A 87 -11.66 1.78 1.59
N ALA A 88 -12.74 2.27 0.99
CA ALA A 88 -14.10 1.89 1.36
C ALA A 88 -14.36 0.38 1.20
N LYS A 89 -13.87 -0.26 0.13
CA LYS A 89 -13.97 -1.71 -0.09
C LYS A 89 -13.23 -2.54 0.96
N LEU A 90 -12.24 -1.95 1.62
CA LEU A 90 -11.47 -2.55 2.71
C LEU A 90 -12.09 -2.30 4.10
N GLY A 91 -13.25 -1.65 4.14
CA GLY A 91 -13.99 -1.31 5.37
C GLY A 91 -13.50 -0.04 6.05
N LEU A 92 -12.64 0.76 5.41
CA LEU A 92 -12.23 2.06 5.91
C LEU A 92 -13.31 3.10 5.57
N ASP A 93 -14.07 3.48 6.59
CA ASP A 93 -15.15 4.45 6.48
C ASP A 93 -14.72 5.77 7.12
N ALA A 94 -14.29 6.72 6.29
CA ALA A 94 -13.82 8.02 6.74
C ALA A 94 -14.88 8.81 7.53
N ALA A 95 -16.18 8.54 7.31
CA ALA A 95 -17.26 9.22 8.04
C ALA A 95 -17.35 8.80 9.51
N LYS A 96 -16.66 7.71 9.90
CA LYS A 96 -16.57 7.26 11.30
C LYS A 96 -15.36 7.80 12.04
N LEU A 97 -14.46 8.50 11.35
CA LEU A 97 -13.30 9.13 11.98
C LEU A 97 -13.73 10.37 12.74
N GLY A 98 -13.16 10.56 13.92
CA GLY A 98 -13.30 11.79 14.69
C GLY A 98 -12.58 12.97 14.02
N PRO A 99 -12.77 14.19 14.55
CA PRO A 99 -12.02 15.35 14.09
C PRO A 99 -10.51 15.11 14.18
N GLU A 100 -9.79 15.39 13.09
CA GLU A 100 -8.34 15.21 12.97
C GLU A 100 -7.83 13.77 13.19
N GLU A 101 -8.73 12.78 13.19
CA GLU A 101 -8.34 11.36 13.21
C GLU A 101 -8.00 10.88 11.79
N TRP A 102 -6.95 10.06 11.70
CA TRP A 102 -6.50 9.49 10.44
C TRP A 102 -6.11 8.02 10.62
N LEU A 103 -6.23 7.25 9.53
CA LEU A 103 -5.82 5.86 9.45
C LEU A 103 -4.86 5.71 8.27
N MET A 104 -3.85 4.86 8.44
CA MET A 104 -2.97 4.42 7.37
C MET A 104 -2.93 2.90 7.39
N ARG A 105 -3.05 2.27 6.23
CA ARG A 105 -3.07 0.81 6.13
C ARG A 105 -2.49 0.35 4.80
N THR A 106 -1.41 -0.41 4.87
CA THR A 106 -0.89 -1.13 3.71
C THR A 106 -1.75 -2.37 3.41
N VAL A 107 -2.09 -2.58 2.13
CA VAL A 107 -2.74 -3.79 1.62
C VAL A 107 -1.98 -4.29 0.40
N GLY A 108 -1.28 -5.41 0.55
CA GLY A 108 -0.33 -5.87 -0.47
C GLY A 108 0.77 -4.84 -0.67
N LYS A 109 0.84 -4.25 -1.87
CA LYS A 109 1.81 -3.22 -2.23
C LYS A 109 1.25 -1.80 -2.15
N ASP A 110 -0.05 -1.66 -1.93
CA ASP A 110 -0.74 -0.37 -1.89
C ASP A 110 -0.84 0.14 -0.46
N LEU A 111 -0.95 1.47 -0.30
CA LEU A 111 -1.10 2.17 0.98
C LEU A 111 -2.26 3.16 0.93
#